data_AF-A0A356IS15-F1
#
_entry.id   AF-A0A356IS15-F1
#
_cell.length_a   1.000
_cell.length_b   1.000
_cell.length_c   1.000
_cell.angle_alpha   90.00
_cell.angle_beta   90.00
_cell.angle_gamma   90.00
#
_symmetry.space_group_name_H-M   'P 1'
#
loop_
_entity.id
_entity.type
_entity.pdbx_description
1 polymer ?
#
loop_
_entity_poly.entity_id
_entity_poly.type
_entity_poly.pdbx_seq_one_letter_code
_entity_poly.pdbx_strand_id
1 'polypeptide(L)' 'NMGGKSTFMRQIALIAILAHVGSFVPAAQAKIGPLDRIFTRIGSSDDLASGRSTFMVEMTETANILHNATRQ' A
#
# COMPACT_ATOMS: atom_id res chain seq x y z
N ASN A 1 -9.85 6.68 -11.62
CA ASN A 1 -9.98 8.15 -11.58
C ASN A 1 -8.59 8.76 -11.82
N MET A 2 -8.40 9.57 -12.87
CA MET A 2 -7.09 9.92 -13.45
C MET A 2 -6.32 11.05 -12.72
N GLY A 3 -6.82 11.58 -11.62
CA GLY A 3 -6.17 12.65 -10.85
C GLY A 3 -4.96 12.23 -10.01
N GLY A 4 -4.17 11.24 -10.43
CA GLY A 4 -2.89 10.88 -9.81
C GLY A 4 -2.91 10.25 -8.41
N LYS A 5 -4.08 10.12 -7.75
CA LYS A 5 -4.19 9.59 -6.38
C LYS A 5 -3.48 8.25 -6.16
N SER A 6 -3.73 7.27 -7.04
CA SER A 6 -3.10 5.95 -6.93
C SER A 6 -1.60 5.99 -7.20
N THR A 7 -1.14 6.89 -8.06
CA THR A 7 0.29 7.13 -8.30
C THR A 7 0.96 7.68 -7.06
N PHE A 8 0.33 8.68 -6.43
CA PHE A 8 0.86 9.31 -5.22
C PHE A 8 0.98 8.33 -4.04
N MET A 9 -0.05 7.52 -3.80
CA MET A 9 0.00 6.49 -2.74
C MET A 9 1.11 5.46 -2.98
N ARG A 10 1.31 5.03 -4.24
CA ARG A 10 2.39 4.10 -4.60
C ARG A 10 3.77 4.74 -4.47
N GLN A 11 3.91 6.02 -4.83
CA GLN A 11 5.16 6.76 -4.67
C GLN A 11 5.61 6.79 -3.20
N ILE A 12 4.70 7.08 -2.26
CA ILE A 12 5.02 7.08 -0.82
C ILE A 12 5.50 5.69 -0.38
N ALA A 13 4.79 4.63 -0.76
CA ALA A 13 5.16 3.26 -0.41
C ALA A 13 6.55 2.88 -0.96
N LEU A 14 6.86 3.24 -2.21
CA LEU A 14 8.15 2.97 -2.82
C LEU A 14 9.29 3.76 -2.15
N ILE A 15 9.07 5.03 -1.83
CA ILE A 15 10.05 5.86 -1.10
C ILE A 15 10.36 5.23 0.27
N ALA A 16 9.33 4.77 0.99
CA ALA A 16 9.49 4.10 2.28
C ALA A 16 10.32 2.80 2.15
N ILE A 17 10.05 1.97 1.14
CA ILE A 17 10.81 0.74 0.87
C ILE A 17 12.27 1.06 0.55
N LEU A 18 12.51 1.99 -0.39
CA LEU A 18 13.87 2.38 -0.80
C LEU A 18 14.71 2.86 0.39
N ALA A 19 14.14 3.67 1.27
CA ALA A 19 14.84 4.13 2.46
C ALA A 19 15.20 2.97 3.40
N HIS A 20 14.30 2.02 3.63
CA HIS A 20 14.53 0.90 4.54
C HIS A 20 15.50 -0.16 4.00
N VAL A 21 15.69 -0.24 2.68
CA VAL A 21 16.75 -1.07 2.08
C VAL A 21 18.10 -0.35 1.97
N GLY A 22 18.21 0.88 2.46
CA GLY A 22 19.45 1.68 2.43
C GLY A 22 19.75 2.34 1.08
N SER A 23 18.76 2.46 0.19
CA SER A 23 18.91 3.15 -1.09
C SER A 23 18.66 4.66 -0.96
N PHE A 24 19.25 5.44 -1.87
CA PHE A 24 18.76 6.80 -2.13
C PHE A 24 17.29 6.75 -2.56
N VAL A 25 16.56 7.81 -2.20
CA VAL A 25 15.13 7.97 -2.52
C VAL A 25 14.93 9.13 -3.50
N PRO A 26 13.92 9.06 -4.38
CA PRO A 26 13.61 10.12 -5.34
C PRO A 26 12.90 11.31 -4.67
N ALA A 27 13.61 12.06 -3.84
CA ALA A 27 13.13 13.27 -3.17
C ALA A 27 14.28 14.26 -2.94
N ALA A 28 13.98 15.56 -2.88
CA ALA A 28 14.97 16.57 -2.50
C ALA A 28 15.43 16.41 -1.05
N GLN A 29 14.52 16.00 -0.17
CA GLN A 29 14.78 15.63 1.22
C GLN A 29 13.71 14.62 1.67
N ALA A 30 14.10 13.63 2.48
CA ALA A 30 13.16 12.70 3.11
C ALA A 30 13.58 12.41 4.55
N LYS A 31 12.62 12.46 5.48
CA LYS A 31 12.77 11.96 6.84
C LYS A 31 11.75 10.85 7.02
N ILE A 32 12.22 9.63 7.18
CA ILE A 32 11.37 8.44 7.31
C ILE A 32 11.61 7.83 8.70
N GLY A 33 10.53 7.61 9.44
CA GLY A 33 10.57 6.93 10.74
C GLY A 33 10.72 5.41 10.58
N PRO A 34 10.82 4.68 11.70
CA PRO A 34 10.71 3.22 11.65
C PRO A 34 9.36 2.83 11.04
N LEU A 35 9.35 1.79 10.21
CA LEU A 35 8.14 1.19 9.67
C LEU A 35 8.29 -0.33 9.77
N ASP A 36 7.28 -1.00 10.34
CA ASP A 36 7.28 -2.46 10.45
C ASP A 36 6.72 -3.11 9.17
N ARG A 37 5.62 -2.57 8.65
CA ARG A 37 4.89 -3.13 7.50
C ARG A 37 4.19 -2.04 6.69
N ILE A 38 4.12 -2.26 5.38
CA ILE A 38 3.36 -1.41 4.45
C ILE A 38 2.17 -2.20 3.95
N PHE A 39 0.97 -1.71 4.26
CA PHE A 39 -0.28 -2.26 3.76
C PHE A 39 -0.83 -1.37 2.65
N THR A 40 -1.35 -1.97 1.58
CA THR A 40 -2.01 -1.22 0.51
C THR A 40 -3.29 -1.90 0.07
N ARG A 41 -4.31 -1.10 -0.21
CA ARG A 41 -5.54 -1.51 -0.91
C ARG A 41 -5.76 -0.52 -2.05
N ILE A 42 -5.09 -0.76 -3.19
CA ILE A 42 -5.08 0.19 -4.32
C ILE A 42 -5.42 -0.57 -5.61
N GLY A 43 -6.72 -0.68 -5.91
CA GLY A 43 -7.26 -1.12 -7.20
C GLY A 43 -8.18 -2.35 -7.12
N SER A 44 -9.21 -2.39 -7.97
CA SER A 44 -10.03 -3.58 -8.20
C SER A 44 -9.29 -4.55 -9.11
N SER A 45 -8.58 -5.52 -8.54
CA SER A 45 -8.22 -6.73 -9.28
C SER A 45 -9.53 -7.53 -9.40
N ASP A 46 -10.11 -7.59 -10.60
CA ASP A 46 -11.23 -8.49 -10.83
C ASP A 46 -10.73 -9.93 -10.77
N ASP A 47 -10.94 -10.59 -9.65
CA ASP A 47 -10.82 -12.04 -9.57
C ASP A 47 -12.13 -12.66 -10.05
N LEU A 48 -12.42 -12.49 -11.35
CA LEU A 48 -13.64 -13.02 -11.99
C LEU A 48 -13.68 -14.56 -11.98
N ALA A 49 -12.58 -15.23 -11.61
CA ALA A 49 -12.41 -16.67 -11.64
C ALA A 49 -12.58 -17.36 -10.27
N SER A 50 -12.57 -16.64 -9.15
CA SER A 50 -12.51 -17.23 -7.81
C SER A 50 -13.87 -17.48 -7.13
N GLY A 51 -15.00 -17.19 -7.79
CA GLY A 51 -16.34 -17.34 -7.21
C GLY A 51 -16.64 -16.42 -6.01
N ARG A 52 -15.83 -15.37 -5.80
CA ARG A 52 -16.01 -14.38 -4.72
C ARG A 52 -16.39 -13.03 -5.33
N SER A 53 -17.26 -12.28 -4.66
CA SER A 53 -17.61 -10.93 -5.12
C SER A 53 -16.44 -9.96 -4.90
N THR A 54 -16.30 -8.96 -5.77
CA THR A 54 -15.32 -7.88 -5.60
C THR A 54 -15.43 -7.24 -4.21
N PHE A 55 -16.66 -7.05 -3.72
CA PHE A 55 -16.90 -6.53 -2.37
C PHE A 55 -16.34 -7.47 -1.27
N MET A 56 -16.57 -8.78 -1.38
CA MET A 56 -16.04 -9.74 -0.41
C MET A 56 -14.52 -9.73 -0.37
N VAL A 57 -13.87 -9.65 -1.53
CA VAL A 57 -12.40 -9.54 -1.63
C VAL A 57 -11.93 -8.25 -0.95
N GLU A 58 -12.56 -7.12 -1.25
CA GLU A 58 -12.23 -5.83 -0.63
C GLU A 58 -12.36 -5.82 0.89
N MET A 59 -13.43 -6.41 1.42
CA MET A 59 -13.64 -6.51 2.86
C MET A 59 -12.64 -7.46 3.52
N THR A 60 -12.29 -8.56 2.86
CA THR A 60 -11.29 -9.51 3.36
C THR A 60 -9.90 -8.89 3.42
N GLU A 61 -9.49 -8.17 2.36
CA GLU A 61 -8.23 -7.43 2.35
C GLU A 61 -8.21 -6.35 3.43
N THR A 62 -9.30 -5.59 3.57
CA THR A 62 -9.41 -4.54 4.61
C THR A 62 -9.34 -5.13 6.02
N ALA A 63 -10.02 -6.25 6.29
CA ALA A 63 -9.96 -6.94 7.57
C ALA A 63 -8.54 -7.42 7.89
N ASN A 64 -7.84 -7.98 6.90
CA ASN A 64 -6.44 -8.41 7.06
C ASN A 64 -5.53 -7.23 7.41
N ILE A 65 -5.70 -6.08 6.76
CA ILE A 65 -4.93 -4.87 7.08
C ILE A 65 -5.19 -4.44 8.52
N LEU A 66 -6.45 -4.33 8.94
CA LEU A 66 -6.81 -3.89 10.28
C LEU A 66 -6.30 -4.83 11.38
N HIS A 67 -6.33 -6.14 11.12
CA HIS A 67 -5.87 -7.14 12.10
C HIS A 67 -4.35 -7.15 12.28
N ASN A 68 -3.59 -6.79 11.24
CA ASN A 68 -2.14 -6.90 11.22
C ASN A 68 -1.40 -5.56 11.37
N ALA A 69 -2.08 -4.42 11.18
CA ALA A 69 -1.47 -3.11 11.35
C ALA A 69 -1.08 -2.85 12.81
N THR A 70 0.08 -2.22 13.01
CA THR A 70 0.57 -1.84 14.35
C THR A 70 0.77 -0.32 14.44
N ARG A 71 1.16 0.17 15.61
CA ARG A 71 1.44 1.60 15.86
C ARG A 71 2.90 2.00 15.61
N GLN A 72 3.73 1.12 15.05
CA GLN A 72 5.12 1.44 14.74
C GLN A 72 5.22 2.45 13.60
#